data_AF-V3ZN27-F1
#
_entry.id   AF-V3ZN27-F1
#
_cell.length_a   1.000
_cell.length_b   1.000
_cell.length_c   1.000
_cell.angle_alpha   90.00
_cell.angle_beta   90.00
_cell.angle_gamma   90.00
#
_symmetry.space_group_name_H-M   'P 1'
#
loop_
_entity.id
_entity.type
_entity.pdbx_description
1 polymer ?
#
loop_
_entity_poly.entity_id
_entity_poly.type
_entity_poly.pdbx_seq_one_letter_code
_entity_poly.pdbx_strand_id
1 'polypeptide(L)'
;MATCALKSLNGFSIHVNRENETPELCYKDNIVRYTTPAVNNIECSQVITGRYVNISNFHINRDARYLVLCEVEIDVISMPSIYYHFTSVCSNGTFGSDCNNFCHCLNYERCSENAECPGECADGWTGTTCNQSILYFFIMCQ
;
A
#
# COMPACT_ATOMS: atom_id res chain seq x y z
N MET A 1 -8.19 -16.92 21.17
CA MET A 1 -7.07 -16.42 20.35
C MET A 1 -7.13 -17.16 19.02
N ALA A 2 -7.43 -16.46 17.93
CA ALA A 2 -7.34 -17.05 16.60
C ALA A 2 -5.88 -16.93 16.15
N THR A 3 -5.18 -18.06 16.06
CA THR A 3 -3.85 -18.10 15.47
C THR A 3 -4.00 -17.96 13.95
N CYS A 4 -3.48 -16.88 13.37
CA CYS A 4 -3.35 -16.71 11.92
C CYS A 4 -2.24 -17.67 11.46
N ALA A 5 -2.52 -18.97 11.42
CA ALA A 5 -1.67 -19.92 10.73
C ALA A 5 -1.74 -19.58 9.25
N LEU A 6 -0.59 -19.38 8.61
CA LEU A 6 -0.40 -19.24 7.17
C LEU A 6 -1.05 -20.40 6.43
N LYS A 7 -2.36 -20.29 6.20
CA LYS A 7 -3.18 -21.26 5.50
C LYS A 7 -3.39 -20.76 4.10
N SER A 8 -3.25 -21.69 3.18
CA SER A 8 -3.59 -21.53 1.78
C SER A 8 -4.97 -20.89 1.61
N LEU A 9 -5.00 -19.71 0.97
CA LEU A 9 -6.25 -19.02 0.63
C LEU A 9 -6.68 -19.49 -0.75
N ASN A 10 -7.85 -20.14 -0.84
CA ASN A 10 -8.40 -20.64 -2.09
C ASN A 10 -9.90 -20.31 -2.22
N GLY A 11 -10.39 -20.25 -3.45
CA GLY A 11 -11.80 -19.95 -3.75
C GLY A 11 -12.16 -18.49 -3.53
N PHE A 12 -11.24 -17.55 -3.78
CA PHE A 12 -11.51 -16.12 -3.73
C PHE A 12 -11.26 -15.44 -5.08
N SER A 13 -11.99 -14.34 -5.29
CA SER A 13 -11.90 -13.52 -6.49
C SER A 13 -11.64 -12.08 -6.12
N ILE A 14 -10.92 -11.38 -6.99
CA ILE A 14 -10.60 -9.96 -6.85
C ILE A 14 -11.24 -9.24 -8.02
N HIS A 15 -12.07 -8.25 -7.69
CA HIS A 15 -12.63 -7.32 -8.66
C HIS A 15 -12.14 -5.90 -8.36
N VAL A 16 -11.96 -5.11 -9.40
CA VAL A 16 -11.66 -3.69 -9.31
C VAL A 16 -12.90 -2.92 -9.73
N ASN A 17 -13.37 -2.03 -8.87
CA ASN A 17 -14.58 -1.26 -9.07
C ASN A 17 -14.23 0.19 -9.39
N ARG A 18 -14.90 0.74 -10.41
CA ARG A 18 -15.00 2.17 -10.67
C ARG A 18 -16.36 2.69 -10.22
N GLU A 19 -16.43 3.96 -9.84
CA GLU A 19 -17.70 4.57 -9.44
C GLU A 19 -18.73 4.46 -10.57
N ASN A 20 -19.92 3.95 -10.25
CA ASN A 20 -21.06 3.81 -11.15
C ASN A 20 -20.84 2.88 -12.37
N GLU A 21 -19.79 2.07 -12.37
CA GLU A 21 -19.52 1.08 -13.42
C GLU A 21 -19.61 -0.36 -12.88
N THR A 22 -19.70 -1.32 -13.80
CA THR A 22 -19.68 -2.73 -13.45
C THR A 22 -18.28 -3.14 -12.94
N PRO A 23 -18.18 -3.89 -11.84
CA PRO A 23 -16.92 -4.45 -11.36
C PRO A 23 -16.18 -5.23 -12.44
N GLU A 24 -14.90 -4.93 -12.62
CA GLU A 24 -14.04 -5.65 -13.57
C GLU A 24 -13.24 -6.73 -12.84
N LEU A 25 -13.20 -7.95 -13.41
CA LEU A 25 -12.53 -9.09 -12.79
C LEU A 25 -11.01 -8.99 -12.99
N CYS A 26 -10.26 -8.85 -11.89
CA CYS A 26 -8.79 -8.92 -11.91
C CYS A 26 -8.31 -10.37 -11.81
N TYR A 27 -8.82 -11.11 -10.82
CA TYR A 27 -8.34 -12.45 -10.49
C TYR A 27 -9.47 -13.35 -9.99
N LYS A 28 -9.38 -14.64 -10.30
CA LYS A 28 -10.27 -15.66 -9.78
C LYS A 28 -9.50 -16.97 -9.62
N ASP A 29 -9.53 -17.53 -8.41
CA ASP A 29 -8.93 -18.84 -8.18
C ASP A 29 -9.49 -19.93 -9.07
N ASN A 30 -8.62 -20.87 -9.44
CA ASN A 30 -9.05 -22.11 -10.09
C ASN A 30 -9.20 -23.20 -9.02
N ILE A 31 -10.42 -23.68 -8.80
CA ILE A 31 -10.83 -24.58 -7.69
C ILE A 31 -10.06 -25.94 -7.73
N VAL A 32 -9.32 -26.22 -8.80
CA VAL A 32 -8.66 -27.51 -9.07
C VAL A 32 -7.34 -27.69 -8.30
N ARG A 33 -6.70 -26.63 -7.78
CA ARG A 33 -5.38 -26.73 -7.14
C ARG A 33 -5.47 -26.68 -5.61
N TYR A 34 -5.39 -27.85 -4.97
CA TYR A 34 -5.34 -28.02 -3.51
C TYR A 34 -4.00 -27.67 -2.86
N THR A 35 -3.05 -27.15 -3.63
CA THR A 35 -1.71 -26.76 -3.17
C THR A 35 -1.44 -25.31 -3.54
N THR A 36 -2.25 -24.40 -3.00
CA THR A 36 -2.00 -22.96 -3.12
C THR A 36 -1.02 -22.51 -2.03
N PRO A 37 -0.02 -21.66 -2.34
CA PRO A 37 0.92 -21.14 -1.36
C PRO A 37 0.21 -20.25 -0.32
N ALA A 38 0.85 -20.01 0.83
CA ALA A 38 0.31 -19.15 1.89
C ALA A 38 0.37 -17.65 1.54
N VAL A 39 1.13 -17.29 0.50
CA VAL A 39 1.20 -15.96 -0.09
C VAL A 39 0.87 -16.10 -1.58
N ASN A 40 -0.18 -15.42 -2.04
CA ASN A 40 -0.58 -15.41 -3.45
C ASN A 40 -0.16 -14.06 -4.06
N ASN A 41 0.92 -14.06 -4.83
CA ASN A 41 1.29 -12.91 -5.66
C ASN A 41 0.39 -12.92 -6.89
N ILE A 42 -0.50 -11.94 -7.00
CA ILE A 42 -1.55 -11.91 -8.02
C ILE A 42 -1.31 -10.74 -8.94
N GLU A 43 -1.15 -11.03 -10.23
CA GLU A 43 -1.14 -10.04 -11.30
C GLU A 43 -2.44 -10.13 -12.09
N CYS A 44 -3.11 -8.99 -12.31
CA CYS A 44 -4.29 -8.95 -13.16
C CYS A 44 -3.88 -9.23 -14.62
N SER A 45 -4.74 -9.94 -15.36
CA SER A 45 -4.48 -10.26 -16.78
C SER A 45 -4.38 -9.03 -17.71
N GLN A 46 -4.91 -7.89 -17.26
CA GLN A 46 -4.86 -6.61 -17.96
C GLN A 46 -4.79 -5.46 -16.95
N VAL A 47 -4.48 -4.27 -17.44
CA VAL A 47 -4.49 -3.04 -16.64
C VAL A 47 -5.93 -2.63 -16.38
N ILE A 48 -6.33 -2.61 -15.10
CA ILE A 48 -7.69 -2.23 -14.68
C ILE A 48 -7.62 -0.96 -13.84
N THR A 49 -8.43 0.05 -14.19
CA THR A 49 -8.49 1.32 -13.47
C THR A 49 -9.77 1.44 -12.64
N GLY A 50 -9.61 1.57 -11.32
CA GLY A 50 -10.72 1.77 -10.39
C GLY A 50 -10.29 2.43 -9.08
N ARG A 51 -11.27 2.63 -8.18
CA ARG A 51 -11.08 3.26 -6.87
C ARG A 51 -11.12 2.26 -5.73
N TYR A 52 -11.80 1.14 -5.92
CA TYR A 52 -12.01 0.14 -4.87
C TYR A 52 -11.61 -1.23 -5.36
N VAL A 53 -10.97 -2.02 -4.49
CA VAL A 53 -10.69 -3.43 -4.73
C VAL A 53 -11.64 -4.24 -3.84
N ASN A 54 -12.36 -5.17 -4.44
CA ASN A 54 -13.28 -6.07 -3.74
C ASN A 54 -12.72 -7.50 -3.77
N ILE A 55 -12.42 -8.04 -2.60
CA ILE A 55 -11.98 -9.43 -2.41
C ILE A 55 -13.18 -10.24 -1.91
N SER A 56 -13.68 -11.13 -2.74
CA SER A 56 -14.90 -11.90 -2.49
C SER A 56 -14.60 -13.38 -2.42
N ASN A 57 -15.08 -14.04 -1.36
CA ASN A 57 -15.07 -15.50 -1.23
C ASN A 57 -16.18 -16.10 -2.11
N PHE A 58 -15.81 -16.99 -3.03
CA PHE A 58 -16.75 -17.76 -3.86
C PHE A 58 -16.67 -19.27 -3.61
N HIS A 59 -16.01 -19.71 -2.54
CA HIS A 59 -15.80 -21.11 -2.25
C HIS A 59 -17.13 -21.88 -2.12
N ILE A 60 -17.21 -23.04 -2.78
CA ILE A 60 -18.46 -23.83 -2.86
C ILE A 60 -18.67 -24.68 -1.59
N ASN A 61 -17.59 -25.03 -0.88
CA ASN A 61 -17.67 -25.79 0.37
C ASN A 61 -18.23 -24.94 1.54
N ARG A 62 -19.20 -25.50 2.26
CA ARG A 62 -19.85 -24.91 3.46
C ARG A 62 -18.91 -24.75 4.66
N ASP A 63 -17.74 -25.37 4.65
CA ASP A 63 -16.74 -25.21 5.71
C ASP A 63 -15.82 -24.00 5.48
N ALA A 64 -15.79 -23.45 4.26
CA ALA A 64 -14.98 -22.28 3.87
C ALA A 64 -15.84 -21.01 3.79
N ARG A 65 -16.65 -20.75 4.82
CA ARG A 65 -17.61 -19.62 4.85
C ARG A 65 -16.98 -18.26 5.12
N TYR A 66 -15.76 -18.24 5.64
CA TYR A 66 -15.09 -17.02 6.06
C TYR A 66 -13.80 -16.84 5.28
N LEU A 67 -13.60 -15.62 4.79
CA LEU A 67 -12.31 -15.17 4.30
C LEU A 67 -11.54 -14.61 5.51
N VAL A 68 -10.41 -15.21 5.82
CA VAL A 68 -9.50 -14.70 6.86
C VAL A 68 -8.27 -14.18 6.16
N LEU A 69 -8.10 -12.86 6.15
CA LEU A 69 -6.93 -12.19 5.61
C LEU A 69 -6.13 -11.66 6.79
N CYS A 70 -4.88 -12.09 6.92
CA CYS A 70 -4.00 -11.59 7.99
C CYS A 70 -3.38 -10.24 7.58
N GLU A 71 -3.06 -10.08 6.29
CA GLU A 71 -2.44 -8.90 5.71
C GLU A 71 -2.83 -8.80 4.22
N VAL A 72 -2.99 -7.57 3.71
CA VAL A 72 -3.28 -7.29 2.29
C VAL A 72 -2.44 -6.10 1.86
N GLU A 73 -1.56 -6.34 0.90
CA GLU A 73 -0.78 -5.31 0.21
C GLU A 73 -1.32 -5.14 -1.21
N ILE A 74 -1.49 -3.90 -1.67
CA ILE A 74 -2.03 -3.58 -3.00
C ILE A 74 -1.03 -2.67 -3.71
N ASP A 75 -0.33 -3.23 -4.69
CA ASP A 75 0.57 -2.49 -5.56
C ASP A 75 -0.21 -1.87 -6.71
N VAL A 76 -0.30 -0.53 -6.73
CA VAL A 76 -0.96 0.22 -7.80
C VAL A 76 0.06 0.94 -8.68
N ILE A 77 -0.17 0.92 -9.99
CA ILE A 77 0.53 1.78 -10.94
C ILE A 77 -0.26 3.09 -11.01
N SER A 78 0.21 4.14 -10.33
CA SER A 78 -0.34 5.49 -10.54
C SER A 78 0.10 5.98 -11.92
N MET A 79 -0.85 6.13 -12.85
CA MET A 79 -0.58 6.85 -14.09
C MET A 79 -0.17 8.29 -13.71
N PRO A 80 1.04 8.74 -14.06
CA PRO A 80 1.42 10.11 -13.77
C PRO A 80 0.45 11.00 -14.54
N SER A 81 -0.09 12.00 -13.87
CA SER A 81 -0.87 13.08 -14.46
C SER A 81 0.01 13.85 -15.45
N ILE A 82 0.17 13.27 -16.65
CA ILE A 82 0.78 13.90 -17.81
C ILE A 82 -0.02 15.16 -18.06
N TYR A 83 0.61 16.33 -17.82
CA TYR A 83 0.07 17.70 -17.94
C TYR A 83 -0.37 18.37 -16.63
N TYR A 84 0.56 18.69 -15.73
CA TYR A 84 0.47 19.96 -15.00
C TYR A 84 1.86 20.35 -14.49
N HIS A 85 2.44 21.43 -15.03
CA HIS A 85 3.50 22.15 -14.33
C HIS A 85 2.83 22.86 -13.16
N PHE A 86 2.75 22.16 -12.04
CA PHE A 86 2.30 22.69 -10.76
C PHE A 86 3.57 22.97 -9.97
N THR A 87 3.86 24.24 -9.69
CA THR A 87 4.82 24.56 -8.62
C THR A 87 4.17 24.11 -7.31
N SER A 88 4.42 22.85 -6.95
CA SER A 88 3.82 22.18 -5.81
C SER A 88 4.39 22.72 -4.52
N VAL A 89 3.66 23.66 -3.92
CA VAL A 89 3.78 23.88 -2.47
C VAL A 89 3.33 22.58 -1.82
N CYS A 90 4.28 21.69 -1.53
CA CYS A 90 4.03 20.38 -0.92
C CYS A 90 3.35 20.51 0.45
N SER A 91 2.73 19.46 0.98
CA SER A 91 2.16 19.53 2.33
C SER A 91 3.26 19.66 3.38
N ASN A 92 2.89 20.07 4.59
CA ASN A 92 3.84 20.22 5.68
C ASN A 92 4.59 18.89 5.94
N GLY A 93 5.92 18.92 5.99
CA GLY A 93 6.75 17.71 6.11
C GLY A 93 7.07 16.98 4.80
N THR A 94 6.73 17.53 3.64
CA THR A 94 7.06 16.93 2.32
C THR A 94 7.70 17.93 1.35
N PHE A 95 8.56 17.43 0.46
CA PHE A 95 9.28 18.23 -0.54
C PHE A 95 9.56 17.46 -1.84
N GLY A 96 10.06 18.18 -2.85
CA GLY A 96 10.39 17.64 -4.18
C GLY A 96 9.26 17.78 -5.19
N SER A 97 9.57 17.51 -6.46
CA SER A 97 8.65 17.67 -7.60
C SER A 97 7.33 16.91 -7.46
N ASP A 98 7.36 15.79 -6.73
CA ASP A 98 6.21 14.91 -6.53
C ASP A 98 5.72 14.89 -5.07
N CYS A 99 6.29 15.72 -4.20
CA CYS A 99 6.00 15.74 -2.75
C CYS A 99 6.12 14.39 -2.03
N ASN A 100 6.91 13.47 -2.59
CA ASN A 100 7.13 12.12 -2.06
C ASN A 100 8.30 12.05 -1.07
N ASN A 101 9.14 13.08 -1.02
CA ASN A 101 10.23 13.09 -0.06
C ASN A 101 9.75 13.71 1.25
N PHE A 102 10.03 13.01 2.35
CA PHE A 102 9.67 13.46 3.69
C PHE A 102 10.85 14.16 4.36
N CYS A 103 10.54 15.27 5.03
CA CYS A 103 11.45 15.97 5.91
C CYS A 103 10.87 15.90 7.32
N HIS A 104 11.68 15.46 8.30
CA HIS A 104 11.25 15.32 9.68
C HIS A 104 11.81 16.46 10.53
N CYS A 105 11.21 17.65 10.37
CA CYS A 105 11.58 18.85 11.12
C CYS A 105 10.98 18.83 12.54
N LEU A 106 11.67 19.46 13.49
CA LEU A 106 11.15 19.68 14.84
C LEU A 106 9.79 20.40 14.79
N ASN A 107 8.89 20.07 15.73
CA ASN A 107 7.55 20.64 15.83
C ASN A 107 6.66 20.46 14.58
N TYR A 108 6.98 19.52 13.69
CA TYR A 108 6.30 19.32 12.41
C TYR A 108 6.34 20.59 11.54
N GLU A 109 7.44 21.34 11.59
CA GLU A 109 7.62 22.51 10.75
C GLU A 109 7.75 22.15 9.26
N ARG A 110 7.49 23.17 8.43
CA ARG A 110 7.59 23.05 6.97
C ARG A 110 9.05 23.15 6.54
N CYS A 111 9.57 22.13 5.89
CA CYS A 111 10.85 22.27 5.19
C CYS A 111 10.73 23.17 3.95
N SER A 112 11.84 23.80 3.59
CA SER A 112 11.98 24.61 2.38
C SER A 112 11.84 23.79 1.10
N GLU A 113 11.76 24.45 -0.05
CA GLU A 113 11.75 23.77 -1.36
C GLU A 113 13.01 22.90 -1.59
N ASN A 114 14.12 23.25 -0.91
CA ASN A 114 15.38 22.51 -0.94
C ASN A 114 15.47 21.40 0.12
N ALA A 115 14.35 21.08 0.79
CA ALA A 115 14.24 20.07 1.83
C ALA A 115 14.88 20.42 3.19
N GLU A 116 15.26 21.67 3.41
CA GLU A 116 15.92 22.09 4.64
C GLU A 116 14.89 22.54 5.69
N CYS A 117 15.07 22.07 6.93
CA CYS A 117 14.25 22.52 8.05
C CYS A 117 14.69 23.93 8.51
N PRO A 118 13.75 24.82 8.89
CA PRO A 118 14.09 26.12 9.47
C PRO A 118 14.88 26.00 10.79
N GLY A 119 14.62 24.92 11.53
CA GLY A 119 15.31 24.53 12.76
C GLY A 119 15.99 23.17 12.66
N GLU A 120 16.05 22.47 13.78
CA GLU A 120 16.67 21.15 13.90
C GLU A 120 15.73 19.99 13.48
N CYS A 121 16.30 18.81 13.27
CA CYS A 121 15.54 17.61 12.96
C CYS A 121 14.76 17.12 14.18
N ALA A 122 13.62 16.48 13.94
CA ALA A 122 12.87 15.78 14.97
C ALA A 122 13.70 14.60 15.53
N ASP A 123 13.39 14.21 16.77
CA ASP A 123 14.05 13.07 17.43
C ASP A 123 14.04 11.82 16.55
N GLY A 124 15.21 11.19 16.40
CA GLY A 124 15.39 10.01 15.54
C GLY A 124 15.66 10.33 14.07
N TRP A 125 15.81 11.61 13.70
CA TRP A 125 16.13 12.03 12.33
C TRP A 125 17.38 12.90 12.27
N THR A 126 18.12 12.79 11.18
CA THR A 126 19.37 13.51 10.95
C THR A 126 19.60 13.80 9.47
N GLY A 127 20.73 14.42 9.16
CA GLY A 127 21.08 14.93 7.84
C GLY A 127 20.58 16.35 7.62
N THR A 128 21.12 17.03 6.60
CA THR A 128 20.76 18.43 6.26
C THR A 128 19.29 18.60 5.89
N THR A 129 18.64 17.52 5.46
CA THR A 129 17.24 17.49 5.04
C THR A 129 16.34 16.70 5.99
N CYS A 130 16.87 16.25 7.14
CA CYS A 130 16.15 15.50 8.16
C CYS A 130 15.36 14.29 7.61
N ASN A 131 15.88 13.64 6.56
CA ASN A 131 15.28 12.47 5.92
C ASN A 131 16.02 11.16 6.24
N GLN A 132 17.08 11.24 7.04
CA GLN A 132 17.86 10.08 7.44
C GLN A 132 17.44 9.67 8.83
N SER A 133 16.85 8.47 8.96
CA SER A 133 16.54 7.91 10.28
C SER A 133 17.84 7.55 11.00
N ILE A 134 17.99 8.04 12.23
CA ILE A 134 18.96 7.50 13.18
C ILE A 134 18.43 6.13 13.59
N LEU A 135 18.98 5.07 12.99
CA LEU A 135 18.58 3.69 13.26
C LEU A 135 18.88 3.34 14.73
N TYR A 136 17.88 3.48 15.60
CA TYR A 136 17.87 2.75 16.85
C TYR A 136 17.45 1.32 16.51
N PHE A 137 18.41 0.39 16.51
CA PHE A 137 18.11 -1.04 16.44
C PHE A 137 17.15 -1.42 17.58
N PHE A 138 15.87 -1.58 17.25
CA PHE A 138 14.92 -2.30 18.10
C PHE A 138 14.37 -3.46 17.30
N ILE A 139 14.98 -4.63 17.52
CA ILE A 139 14.41 -5.92 17.13
C ILE A 139 13.15 -6.11 17.99
N MET A 140 11.98 -6.20 17.38
CA MET A 140 10.85 -6.88 18.01
C MET A 140 10.24 -7.87 17.01
N CYS A 141 10.52 -9.15 17.24
CA CYS A 141 9.62 -10.23 16.88
C CYS A 141 8.43 -10.19 17.85
N GLN A 142 7.20 -10.14 17.33
CA GLN A 142 6.04 -10.82 17.90
C GLN A 142 5.13 -11.33 16.79
#